data_AF-A0AAJ6ZX13-F1
#
_entry.id   AF-A0AAJ6ZX13-F1
#
_cell.length_a   1.000
_cell.length_b   1.000
_cell.length_c   1.000
_cell.angle_alpha   90.00
_cell.angle_beta   90.00
_cell.angle_gamma   90.00
#
_symmetry.space_group_name_H-M   'P 1'
#
loop_
_entity.id
_entity.type
_entity.pdbx_description
1 polymer ?
#
loop_
_entity_poly.entity_id
_entity_poly.type
_entity_poly.pdbx_seq_one_letter_code
_entity_poly.pdbx_strand_id
1 'polypeptide(L)'
;MSLRPLSAELAEKARLELNEDQSRVSDDIQHIKDWLAKQPHLRARTDDQWLLAFLRGCKFSLERTKEKLDLYYTIRKTAPEFYRIKHTDPLFNEILELGSLIVLPKLANPVAPRVSMIRPGSYDADKYAIADVISVKTVIDKILLMEDDNLAVAGSQTILDLDNVTMSHFLQMTPMVIKKMVVATQDALPLRMKGTHYLNTPTGFETIFNAIKSLLTAKNQSRLYVHNKNYDEMYKYISKDILPTEYGGEGGTIKEITDYWKKKVEEYSDFLEADYQYGTDETKRRGKPKTAEDMFGLEGSFRQLQFDYFVKKGCNMTLRPLSSELAEKARLELNEDSNRINDDLHHIKDWLTKQPHLRARTDDQWLIAFLRGCKYSLERTKEKLDLYYSVRNAAPEFYRIKHTDPLFNEILDLGSTIILPKVASPDAPRVTIVRPGQYEPEKYTIADVLSVNTIIDKILLMDDDNMVVAGNQFILDLDKVTMSHFLQMTPMTMKKMVVASQDALPLRMKGTHYLNTPTGFETVFNAMKSLLSAKNQSRLYVHNKNFEEMYKYIPKEILPSEYGGDGGTIKEITDYWKKKVEEYSDFLEADYQYGTDETKRRGKPKTAVDMFGLEGSFRQLNFD
;
A
#
# COMPACT_ATOMS: atom_id res chain seq x y z
N MET A 1 -6.23 6.88 35.71
CA MET A 1 -6.18 8.35 35.65
C MET A 1 -7.18 8.82 34.60
N SER A 2 -7.79 9.98 34.78
CA SER A 2 -8.62 10.58 33.72
C SER A 2 -7.76 10.90 32.49
N LEU A 3 -8.29 10.65 31.30
CA LEU A 3 -7.65 11.05 30.03
C LEU A 3 -7.41 12.56 30.01
N ARG A 4 -6.30 12.98 29.41
CA ARG A 4 -6.00 14.40 29.26
C ARG A 4 -6.95 15.03 28.22
N PRO A 5 -7.63 16.14 28.55
CA PRO A 5 -8.48 16.81 27.58
C PRO A 5 -7.64 17.51 26.51
N LEU A 6 -8.12 17.45 25.26
CA LEU A 6 -7.57 18.25 24.15
C LEU A 6 -8.05 19.70 24.25
N SER A 7 -7.29 20.65 23.69
CA SER A 7 -7.81 21.99 23.42
C SER A 7 -8.99 21.90 22.43
N ALA A 8 -9.87 22.90 22.41
CA ALA A 8 -11.04 22.88 21.54
C ALA A 8 -10.66 22.74 20.05
N GLU A 9 -9.61 23.44 19.61
CA GLU A 9 -9.11 23.40 18.24
C GLU A 9 -8.50 22.05 17.89
N LEU A 10 -7.75 21.46 18.82
CA LEU A 10 -7.12 20.16 18.62
C LEU A 10 -8.14 19.02 18.66
N ALA A 11 -9.17 19.12 19.51
CA ALA A 11 -10.30 18.21 19.54
C ALA A 11 -11.09 18.22 18.22
N GLU A 12 -11.35 19.39 17.66
CA GLU A 12 -12.03 19.51 16.37
C GLU A 12 -11.19 18.90 15.24
N LYS A 13 -9.87 19.12 15.25
CA LYS A 13 -8.95 18.46 14.30
C LYS A 13 -8.96 16.94 14.45
N ALA A 14 -8.99 16.43 15.67
CA ALA A 14 -9.07 14.99 15.95
C ALA A 14 -10.37 14.39 15.39
N ARG A 15 -11.51 15.07 15.63
CA ARG A 15 -12.82 14.67 15.11
C ARG A 15 -12.83 14.62 13.58
N LEU A 16 -12.32 15.66 12.92
CA LEU A 16 -12.32 15.79 11.46
C LEU A 16 -11.31 14.88 10.74
N GLU A 17 -10.09 14.72 11.27
CA GLU A 17 -9.01 14.01 10.57
C GLU A 17 -8.83 12.55 11.00
N LEU A 18 -9.24 12.21 12.22
CA LEU A 18 -8.94 10.94 12.89
C LEU A 18 -10.19 10.12 13.22
N ASN A 19 -11.38 10.67 13.01
CA ASN A 19 -12.65 10.05 13.43
C ASN A 19 -12.72 9.85 14.95
N GLU A 20 -12.09 10.73 15.74
CA GLU A 20 -12.18 10.69 17.20
C GLU A 20 -13.59 11.13 17.63
N ASP A 21 -14.39 10.16 18.08
CA ASP A 21 -15.71 10.38 18.67
C ASP A 21 -15.60 10.21 20.18
N GLN A 22 -15.78 11.32 20.92
CA GLN A 22 -15.64 11.35 22.38
C GLN A 22 -16.57 10.36 23.09
N SER A 23 -17.73 10.03 22.51
CA SER A 23 -18.66 9.05 23.10
C SER A 23 -18.14 7.61 23.03
N ARG A 24 -17.18 7.33 22.13
CA ARG A 24 -16.65 5.99 21.87
C ARG A 24 -15.24 5.76 22.40
N VAL A 25 -14.52 6.81 22.81
CA VAL A 25 -13.11 6.72 23.24
C VAL A 25 -12.94 5.68 24.35
N SER A 26 -13.80 5.69 25.36
CA SER A 26 -13.73 4.74 26.48
C SER A 26 -13.92 3.29 26.02
N ASP A 27 -14.91 3.04 25.16
CA ASP A 27 -15.23 1.71 24.64
C ASP A 27 -14.12 1.19 23.72
N ASP A 28 -13.60 2.05 22.84
CA ASP A 28 -12.50 1.70 21.93
C ASP A 28 -11.21 1.38 22.71
N ILE A 29 -10.89 2.12 23.78
CA ILE A 29 -9.77 1.80 24.68
C ILE A 29 -10.00 0.46 25.37
N GLN A 30 -11.20 0.22 25.90
CA GLN A 30 -11.53 -1.04 26.57
C GLN A 30 -11.43 -2.22 25.61
N HIS A 31 -11.88 -2.07 24.37
CA HIS A 31 -11.76 -3.10 23.34
C HIS A 31 -10.30 -3.47 23.04
N ILE A 32 -9.40 -2.48 23.00
CA ILE A 32 -7.96 -2.74 22.83
C ILE A 32 -7.38 -3.47 24.05
N LYS A 33 -7.77 -3.11 25.29
CA LYS A 33 -7.36 -3.83 26.50
C LYS A 33 -7.83 -5.28 26.48
N ASP A 34 -9.10 -5.52 26.13
CA ASP A 34 -9.68 -6.85 26.04
C ASP A 34 -9.00 -7.72 24.98
N TRP A 35 -8.59 -7.10 23.87
CA TRP A 35 -7.80 -7.78 22.85
C TRP A 35 -6.39 -8.10 23.33
N LEU A 36 -5.70 -7.16 23.98
CA LEU A 36 -4.35 -7.35 24.54
C LEU A 36 -4.34 -8.49 25.56
N ALA A 37 -5.35 -8.58 26.43
CA ALA A 37 -5.50 -9.67 27.40
C ALA A 37 -5.58 -11.07 26.74
N LYS A 38 -5.97 -11.14 25.46
CA LYS A 38 -6.06 -12.38 24.69
C LYS A 38 -4.78 -12.70 23.89
N GLN A 39 -3.74 -11.87 23.96
CA GLN A 39 -2.48 -12.04 23.23
C GLN A 39 -1.39 -12.59 24.18
N PRO A 40 -1.20 -13.93 24.28
CA PRO A 40 -0.25 -14.52 25.24
C PRO A 40 1.22 -14.16 24.94
N HIS A 41 1.53 -13.75 23.72
CA HIS A 41 2.86 -13.32 23.30
C HIS A 41 3.13 -11.84 23.50
N LEU A 42 2.14 -11.02 23.82
CA LEU A 42 2.27 -9.57 23.80
C LEU A 42 2.02 -8.99 25.19
N ARG A 43 3.10 -8.60 25.87
CA ARG A 43 3.03 -7.83 27.12
C ARG A 43 3.12 -6.36 26.77
N ALA A 44 1.97 -5.72 26.53
CA ALA A 44 1.88 -4.30 26.20
C ALA A 44 1.50 -3.44 27.41
N ARG A 45 1.81 -2.14 27.32
CA ARG A 45 1.32 -1.11 28.25
C ARG A 45 -0.18 -0.85 28.00
N THR A 46 -0.96 -0.75 29.07
CA THR A 46 -2.43 -0.60 28.99
C THR A 46 -2.95 0.70 29.60
N ASP A 47 -2.08 1.68 29.86
CA ASP A 47 -2.49 3.02 30.28
C ASP A 47 -3.41 3.66 29.22
N ASP A 48 -4.50 4.28 29.64
CA ASP A 48 -5.52 4.81 28.71
C ASP A 48 -4.95 5.85 27.76
N GLN A 49 -4.12 6.77 28.29
CA GLN A 49 -3.46 7.81 27.49
C GLN A 49 -2.49 7.20 26.46
N TRP A 50 -1.80 6.11 26.83
CA TRP A 50 -0.91 5.39 25.91
C TRP A 50 -1.69 4.75 24.76
N LEU A 51 -2.75 4.01 25.08
CA LEU A 51 -3.60 3.37 24.07
C LEU A 51 -4.30 4.41 23.17
N LEU A 52 -4.70 5.55 23.74
CA LEU A 52 -5.31 6.65 22.99
C LEU A 52 -4.36 7.24 21.94
N ALA A 53 -3.06 7.35 22.23
CA ALA A 53 -2.08 7.79 21.23
C ALA A 53 -2.02 6.81 20.04
N PHE A 54 -2.09 5.49 20.29
CA PHE A 54 -2.16 4.50 19.22
C PHE A 54 -3.47 4.55 18.43
N LEU A 55 -4.61 4.77 19.09
CA LEU A 55 -5.90 4.96 18.43
C LEU A 55 -5.85 6.20 17.51
N ARG A 56 -5.39 7.34 18.01
CA ARG A 56 -5.23 8.59 17.24
C ARG A 56 -4.31 8.41 16.04
N GLY A 57 -3.14 7.81 16.24
CA GLY A 57 -2.18 7.48 15.19
C GLY A 57 -2.77 6.60 14.08
N CYS A 58 -3.69 5.71 14.46
CA CYS A 58 -4.38 4.79 13.56
C CYS A 58 -5.75 5.30 13.07
N LYS A 59 -6.12 6.55 13.37
CA LYS A 59 -7.42 7.15 13.04
C LYS A 59 -8.62 6.35 13.58
N PHE A 60 -8.52 5.90 14.83
CA PHE A 60 -9.52 5.11 15.54
C PHE A 60 -9.91 3.79 14.83
N SER A 61 -9.03 3.30 13.95
CA SER A 61 -9.15 1.95 13.38
C SER A 61 -8.59 0.93 14.36
N LEU A 62 -9.48 0.20 15.04
CA LEU A 62 -9.11 -0.79 16.07
C LEU A 62 -8.14 -1.85 15.52
N GLU A 63 -8.35 -2.37 14.32
CA GLU A 63 -7.45 -3.38 13.72
C GLU A 63 -6.07 -2.82 13.41
N ARG A 64 -5.99 -1.62 12.82
CA ARG A 64 -4.69 -0.96 12.60
C ARG A 64 -3.98 -0.68 13.91
N THR A 65 -4.71 -0.30 14.96
CA THR A 65 -4.17 -0.13 16.31
C THR A 65 -3.59 -1.44 16.86
N LYS A 66 -4.28 -2.57 16.70
CA LYS A 66 -3.80 -3.90 17.12
C LYS A 66 -2.52 -4.31 16.39
N GLU A 67 -2.51 -4.20 15.06
CA GLU A 67 -1.33 -4.47 14.23
C GLU A 67 -0.14 -3.59 14.64
N LYS A 68 -0.41 -2.29 14.87
CA LYS A 68 0.60 -1.30 15.27
C LYS A 68 1.19 -1.61 16.64
N LEU A 69 0.35 -1.94 17.62
CA LEU A 69 0.79 -2.31 18.97
C LEU A 69 1.66 -3.56 18.95
N ASP A 70 1.22 -4.62 18.26
CA ASP A 70 2.01 -5.85 18.15
C ASP A 70 3.37 -5.58 17.51
N LEU A 71 3.42 -4.84 16.40
CA LEU A 71 4.66 -4.50 15.72
C LEU A 71 5.57 -3.60 16.57
N TYR A 72 5.00 -2.61 17.27
CA TYR A 72 5.73 -1.69 18.16
C TYR A 72 6.51 -2.41 19.26
N TYR A 73 5.96 -3.48 19.84
CA TYR A 73 6.66 -4.27 20.84
C TYR A 73 7.55 -5.35 20.22
N THR A 74 7.17 -5.93 19.07
CA THR A 74 7.97 -6.94 18.37
C THR A 74 9.32 -6.37 17.93
N ILE A 75 9.34 -5.13 17.42
CA ILE A 75 10.56 -4.55 16.85
C ILE A 75 11.70 -4.39 17.87
N ARG A 76 11.37 -4.31 19.17
CA ARG A 76 12.36 -4.30 20.25
C ARG A 76 13.23 -5.55 20.28
N LYS A 77 12.70 -6.70 19.82
CA LYS A 77 13.43 -7.96 19.71
C LYS A 77 14.10 -8.14 18.35
N THR A 78 13.53 -7.60 17.28
CA THR A 78 14.06 -7.80 15.93
C THR A 78 15.07 -6.73 15.50
N ALA A 79 15.07 -5.56 16.15
CA ALA A 79 16.08 -4.51 16.03
C ALA A 79 16.55 -4.04 17.43
N PRO A 80 17.10 -4.93 18.28
CA PRO A 80 17.44 -4.62 19.66
C PRO A 80 18.50 -3.52 19.80
N GLU A 81 19.34 -3.32 18.78
CA GLU A 81 20.34 -2.26 18.76
C GLU A 81 19.73 -0.84 18.86
N PHE A 82 18.48 -0.66 18.42
CA PHE A 82 17.75 0.61 18.53
C PHE A 82 17.10 0.81 19.91
N TYR A 83 17.27 -0.12 20.85
CA TYR A 83 16.64 -0.08 22.17
C TYR A 83 17.61 -0.44 23.31
N ARG A 84 18.93 -0.40 23.04
CA ARG A 84 19.96 -0.89 23.96
C ARG A 84 20.36 0.09 25.05
N ILE A 85 20.24 1.40 24.79
CA ILE A 85 20.61 2.46 25.75
C ILE A 85 19.40 2.79 26.62
N LYS A 86 19.59 2.65 27.94
CA LYS A 86 18.61 3.03 28.95
C LYS A 86 18.70 4.51 29.27
N HIS A 87 17.60 5.10 29.74
CA HIS A 87 17.58 6.51 30.17
C HIS A 87 18.50 6.81 31.35
N THR A 88 18.83 5.81 32.17
CA THR A 88 19.79 5.92 33.29
C THR A 88 21.24 5.66 32.90
N ASP A 89 21.50 5.26 31.65
CA ASP A 89 22.85 4.97 31.18
C ASP A 89 23.64 6.31 31.04
N PRO A 90 24.88 6.42 31.55
CA PRO A 90 25.70 7.61 31.32
C PRO A 90 25.81 8.00 29.84
N LEU A 91 25.86 7.02 28.93
CA LEU A 91 25.94 7.24 27.48
C LEU A 91 24.67 7.92 26.93
N PHE A 92 23.52 7.76 27.59
CA PHE A 92 22.29 8.44 27.20
C PHE A 92 22.44 9.95 27.27
N ASN A 93 22.92 10.46 28.42
CA ASN A 93 23.13 11.89 28.61
C ASN A 93 24.26 12.41 27.72
N GLU A 94 25.33 11.64 27.57
CA GLU A 94 26.43 11.98 26.66
C GLU A 94 25.93 12.21 25.22
N ILE A 95 25.10 11.31 24.68
CA ILE A 95 24.54 11.44 23.33
C ILE A 95 23.47 12.53 23.24
N LEU A 96 22.60 12.65 24.25
CA LEU A 96 21.56 13.69 24.29
C LEU A 96 22.18 15.09 24.23
N GLU A 97 23.27 15.31 24.97
CA GLU A 97 23.97 16.59 25.06
C GLU A 97 24.69 17.00 23.77
N LEU A 98 24.91 16.07 22.82
CA LEU A 98 25.39 16.40 21.46
C LEU A 98 24.37 17.24 20.69
N GLY A 99 23.09 17.19 21.07
CA GLY A 99 22.01 17.88 20.37
C GLY A 99 21.80 17.38 18.94
N SER A 100 22.25 16.16 18.64
CA SER A 100 22.12 15.54 17.31
C SER A 100 20.70 15.13 16.97
N LEU A 101 19.86 14.98 17.99
CA LEU A 101 18.43 14.82 17.84
C LEU A 101 17.72 15.63 18.93
N ILE A 102 16.93 16.61 18.50
CA ILE A 102 16.14 17.45 19.40
C ILE A 102 14.71 17.51 18.93
N VAL A 103 13.78 17.60 19.87
CA VAL A 103 12.36 17.84 19.57
C VAL A 103 12.00 19.23 20.07
N LEU A 104 11.48 20.08 19.19
CA LEU A 104 11.29 21.49 19.49
C LEU A 104 10.12 21.64 20.46
N PRO A 105 10.32 22.19 21.69
CA PRO A 105 9.25 22.30 22.68
C PRO A 105 8.18 23.33 22.29
N LYS A 106 8.58 24.41 21.61
CA LYS A 106 7.69 25.45 21.10
C LYS A 106 6.91 24.93 19.87
N LEU A 107 5.60 25.12 19.87
CA LEU A 107 4.73 24.85 18.73
C LEU A 107 4.48 26.13 17.94
N ALA A 108 4.31 26.02 16.63
CA ALA A 108 4.02 27.18 15.77
C ALA A 108 2.60 27.74 16.02
N ASN A 109 1.67 26.87 16.41
CA ASN A 109 0.32 27.21 16.85
C ASN A 109 -0.30 26.01 17.59
N PRO A 110 -1.46 26.18 18.27
CA PRO A 110 -2.07 25.13 19.09
C PRO A 110 -2.44 23.83 18.35
N VAL A 111 -2.50 23.83 17.02
CA VAL A 111 -2.85 22.66 16.19
C VAL A 111 -1.73 22.23 15.25
N ALA A 112 -0.53 22.79 15.43
CA ALA A 112 0.63 22.49 14.61
C ALA A 112 1.15 21.07 14.88
N PRO A 113 1.72 20.40 13.86
CA PRO A 113 2.48 19.18 14.08
C PRO A 113 3.71 19.46 14.96
N ARG A 114 4.13 18.46 15.73
CA ARG A 114 5.37 18.55 16.50
C ARG A 114 6.57 18.48 15.56
N VAL A 115 7.53 19.37 15.73
CA VAL A 115 8.75 19.42 14.91
C VAL A 115 9.92 18.81 15.66
N SER A 116 10.66 17.92 14.98
CA SER A 116 11.94 17.40 15.44
C SER A 116 13.05 17.84 14.48
N MET A 117 14.25 18.05 15.00
CA MET A 117 15.44 18.36 14.23
C MET A 117 16.50 17.30 14.49
N ILE A 118 17.04 16.74 13.41
CA ILE A 118 18.06 15.70 13.42
C ILE A 118 19.26 16.25 12.65
N ARG A 119 20.43 16.21 13.27
CA ARG A 119 21.67 16.83 12.81
C ARG A 119 22.80 15.81 12.85
N PRO A 120 22.89 14.86 11.90
CA PRO A 120 23.83 13.76 12.02
C PRO A 120 25.29 14.24 12.11
N GLY A 121 25.67 15.30 11.38
CA GLY A 121 27.03 15.86 11.46
C GLY A 121 27.40 16.58 12.76
N SER A 122 26.54 16.55 13.79
CA SER A 122 26.84 17.12 15.11
C SER A 122 27.45 16.10 16.10
N TYR A 123 27.63 14.84 15.68
CA TYR A 123 28.35 13.83 16.45
C TYR A 123 29.47 13.19 15.64
N ASP A 124 30.46 12.63 16.34
CA ASP A 124 31.54 11.87 15.72
C ASP A 124 31.05 10.44 15.40
N ALA A 125 30.88 10.13 14.12
CA ALA A 125 30.45 8.81 13.65
C ALA A 125 31.50 7.71 13.81
N ASP A 126 32.76 8.03 14.10
CA ASP A 126 33.74 7.01 14.47
C ASP A 126 33.64 6.66 15.96
N LYS A 127 33.08 7.56 16.77
CA LYS A 127 32.82 7.36 18.21
C LYS A 127 31.44 6.76 18.51
N TYR A 128 30.39 7.24 17.85
CA TYR A 128 29.01 6.82 18.13
C TYR A 128 28.36 6.13 16.95
N ALA A 129 27.70 5.00 17.22
CA ALA A 129 26.89 4.33 16.21
C ALA A 129 25.52 5.01 16.08
N ILE A 130 24.96 5.06 14.87
CA ILE A 130 23.63 5.59 14.59
C ILE A 130 22.56 4.83 15.37
N ALA A 131 22.77 3.54 15.63
CA ALA A 131 21.90 2.74 16.48
C ALA A 131 21.79 3.30 17.91
N ASP A 132 22.87 3.88 18.46
CA ASP A 132 22.86 4.53 19.78
C ASP A 132 22.08 5.83 19.77
N VAL A 133 22.29 6.66 18.73
CA VAL A 133 21.53 7.90 18.53
C VAL A 133 20.05 7.61 18.37
N ILE A 134 19.70 6.57 17.62
CA ILE A 134 18.32 6.07 17.50
C ILE A 134 17.82 5.56 18.85
N SER A 135 18.64 4.83 19.61
CA SER A 135 18.24 4.33 20.93
C SER A 135 17.86 5.45 21.88
N VAL A 136 18.64 6.53 21.93
CA VAL A 136 18.30 7.74 22.70
C VAL A 136 16.99 8.35 22.20
N LYS A 137 16.79 8.44 20.88
CA LYS A 137 15.52 8.90 20.30
C LYS A 137 14.33 8.07 20.78
N THR A 138 14.45 6.74 20.84
CA THR A 138 13.32 5.88 21.21
C THR A 138 12.83 6.15 22.64
N VAL A 139 13.71 6.60 23.54
CA VAL A 139 13.33 7.02 24.90
C VAL A 139 12.49 8.29 24.84
N ILE A 140 12.93 9.30 24.09
CA ILE A 140 12.20 10.55 23.88
C ILE A 140 10.84 10.29 23.23
N ASP A 141 10.79 9.41 22.23
CA ASP A 141 9.55 9.03 21.53
C ASP A 141 8.52 8.41 22.50
N LYS A 142 8.94 7.64 23.52
CA LYS A 142 8.02 7.08 24.52
C LYS A 142 7.38 8.18 25.37
N ILE A 143 8.16 9.18 25.80
CA ILE A 143 7.65 10.34 26.54
C ILE A 143 6.65 11.11 25.65
N LEU A 144 7.03 11.37 24.40
CA LEU A 144 6.18 12.05 23.43
C LEU A 144 4.86 11.32 23.16
N LEU A 145 4.88 9.99 23.03
CA LEU A 145 3.65 9.20 22.86
C LEU A 145 2.73 9.28 24.07
N MET A 146 3.28 9.45 25.27
CA MET A 146 2.50 9.59 26.50
C MET A 146 2.03 11.03 26.73
N GLU A 147 2.83 12.02 26.36
CA GLU A 147 2.63 13.42 26.74
C GLU A 147 2.14 14.34 25.64
N ASP A 148 2.45 14.09 24.37
CA ASP A 148 2.28 15.08 23.32
C ASP A 148 1.02 14.83 22.47
N ASP A 149 -0.09 15.47 22.87
CA ASP A 149 -1.34 15.41 22.13
C ASP A 149 -1.24 16.01 20.73
N ASN A 150 -0.42 17.05 20.52
CA ASN A 150 -0.17 17.63 19.20
C ASN A 150 0.53 16.64 18.29
N LEU A 151 1.50 15.89 18.81
CA LEU A 151 2.13 14.82 18.05
C LEU A 151 1.12 13.73 17.67
N ALA A 152 0.32 13.24 18.64
CA ALA A 152 -0.67 12.19 18.41
C ALA A 152 -1.78 12.63 17.45
N VAL A 153 -2.25 13.87 17.57
CA VAL A 153 -3.38 14.40 16.80
C VAL A 153 -2.94 15.07 15.52
N ALA A 154 -1.99 16.01 15.54
CA ALA A 154 -1.56 16.79 14.38
C ALA A 154 -0.41 16.13 13.59
N GLY A 155 0.29 15.16 14.18
CA GLY A 155 1.40 14.45 13.53
C GLY A 155 2.76 15.13 13.75
N SER A 156 3.76 14.70 12.98
CA SER A 156 5.15 15.19 13.11
C SER A 156 5.74 15.74 11.82
N GLN A 157 6.62 16.72 11.93
CA GLN A 157 7.56 17.11 10.88
C GLN A 157 9.00 16.92 11.36
N THR A 158 9.89 16.57 10.45
CA THR A 158 11.31 16.39 10.75
C THR A 158 12.15 17.31 9.88
N ILE A 159 13.07 18.04 10.49
CA ILE A 159 14.17 18.71 9.80
C ILE A 159 15.38 17.77 9.89
N LEU A 160 15.96 17.43 8.76
CA LEU A 160 17.22 16.68 8.67
C LEU A 160 18.28 17.63 8.12
N ASP A 161 19.10 18.16 9.02
CA ASP A 161 20.25 18.97 8.66
C ASP A 161 21.47 18.07 8.46
N LEU A 162 21.97 18.02 7.22
CA LEU A 162 23.09 17.18 6.83
C LEU A 162 24.42 17.93 6.77
N ASP A 163 24.51 19.14 7.34
CA ASP A 163 25.77 19.85 7.46
C ASP A 163 26.77 19.02 8.28
N ASN A 164 28.04 19.03 7.86
CA ASN A 164 29.14 18.27 8.47
C ASN A 164 28.98 16.74 8.47
N VAL A 165 28.04 16.18 7.70
CA VAL A 165 27.94 14.73 7.51
C VAL A 165 29.16 14.22 6.73
N THR A 166 29.87 13.27 7.34
CA THR A 166 31.09 12.65 6.79
C THR A 166 30.83 11.28 6.18
N MET A 167 31.82 10.70 5.49
CA MET A 167 31.74 9.34 4.96
C MET A 167 31.50 8.29 6.06
N SER A 168 32.04 8.47 7.27
CA SER A 168 31.78 7.57 8.41
C SER A 168 30.29 7.48 8.73
N HIS A 169 29.54 8.59 8.62
CA HIS A 169 28.09 8.56 8.76
C HIS A 169 27.40 7.74 7.66
N PHE A 170 27.83 7.92 6.40
CA PHE A 170 27.30 7.17 5.26
C PHE A 170 27.52 5.66 5.40
N LEU A 171 28.69 5.23 5.89
CA LEU A 171 29.02 3.82 6.07
C LEU A 171 28.12 3.13 7.11
N GLN A 172 27.58 3.87 8.08
CA GLN A 172 26.61 3.33 9.03
C GLN A 172 25.20 3.15 8.43
N MET A 173 24.88 3.83 7.33
CA MET A 173 23.59 3.77 6.64
C MET A 173 23.49 2.56 5.69
N THR A 174 23.76 1.36 6.20
CA THR A 174 23.63 0.12 5.43
C THR A 174 22.17 -0.13 5.02
N PRO A 175 21.90 -0.91 3.94
CA PRO A 175 20.53 -1.25 3.53
C PRO A 175 19.70 -1.86 4.66
N MET A 176 20.33 -2.68 5.51
CA MET A 176 19.71 -3.24 6.70
C MET A 176 19.27 -2.17 7.70
N VAL A 177 20.18 -1.26 8.06
CA VAL A 177 19.90 -0.17 8.99
C VAL A 177 18.80 0.73 8.44
N ILE A 178 18.85 1.08 7.15
CA ILE A 178 17.81 1.84 6.46
C ILE A 178 16.45 1.13 6.56
N LYS A 179 16.39 -0.18 6.29
CA LYS A 179 15.14 -0.93 6.37
C LYS A 179 14.59 -0.98 7.80
N LYS A 180 15.45 -1.23 8.80
CA LYS A 180 15.06 -1.19 10.22
C LYS A 180 14.53 0.19 10.62
N MET A 181 15.20 1.27 10.21
CA MET A 181 14.76 2.65 10.50
C MET A 181 13.39 2.94 9.89
N VAL A 182 13.15 2.52 8.64
CA VAL A 182 11.85 2.71 7.97
C VAL A 182 10.75 1.93 8.68
N VAL A 183 10.96 0.65 9.00
CA VAL A 183 9.96 -0.14 9.74
C VAL A 183 9.71 0.47 11.12
N ALA A 184 10.75 0.88 11.84
CA ALA A 184 10.61 1.48 13.17
C ALA A 184 9.81 2.79 13.14
N THR A 185 10.07 3.66 12.17
CA THR A 185 9.48 5.00 12.13
C THR A 185 8.14 5.08 11.40
N GLN A 186 7.96 4.29 10.33
CA GLN A 186 6.74 4.30 9.51
C GLN A 186 5.73 3.24 9.95
N ASP A 187 6.20 2.03 10.24
CA ASP A 187 5.32 0.88 10.38
C ASP A 187 5.04 0.55 11.85
N ALA A 188 5.99 0.78 12.77
CA ALA A 188 5.85 0.44 14.18
C ALA A 188 5.32 1.61 15.05
N LEU A 189 5.72 2.85 14.78
CA LEU A 189 5.26 4.01 15.54
C LEU A 189 3.84 4.46 15.11
N PRO A 190 2.94 4.81 16.06
CA PRO A 190 1.62 5.34 15.73
C PRO A 190 1.67 6.83 15.36
N LEU A 191 2.65 7.24 14.55
CA LEU A 191 2.89 8.64 14.22
C LEU A 191 2.55 8.93 12.75
N ARG A 192 1.98 10.12 12.52
CA ARG A 192 1.62 10.58 11.17
C ARG A 192 2.66 11.59 10.69
N MET A 193 3.59 11.15 9.84
CA MET A 193 4.54 12.03 9.16
C MET A 193 3.78 13.09 8.35
N LYS A 194 4.09 14.37 8.54
CA LYS A 194 3.54 15.50 7.76
C LYS A 194 4.57 16.10 6.81
N GLY A 195 5.86 15.94 7.09
CA GLY A 195 6.95 16.37 6.21
C GLY A 195 8.33 15.97 6.76
N THR A 196 9.27 15.64 5.88
CA THR A 196 10.70 15.55 6.19
C THR A 196 11.45 16.52 5.28
N HIS A 197 12.18 17.45 5.88
CA HIS A 197 12.82 18.59 5.23
C HIS A 197 14.33 18.43 5.31
N TYR A 198 14.98 18.23 4.16
CA TYR A 198 16.43 17.99 4.07
C TYR A 198 17.16 19.30 3.78
N LEU A 199 18.10 19.65 4.66
CA LEU A 199 18.97 20.83 4.57
C LEU A 199 20.42 20.39 4.36
N ASN A 200 21.22 21.28 3.77
CA ASN A 200 22.67 21.13 3.67
C ASN A 200 23.13 19.78 3.09
N THR A 201 22.50 19.30 2.02
CA THR A 201 22.72 17.95 1.48
C THR A 201 24.16 17.79 0.95
N PRO A 202 24.95 16.81 1.45
CA PRO A 202 26.32 16.57 0.99
C PRO A 202 26.37 15.76 -0.32
N THR A 203 27.55 15.67 -0.91
CA THR A 203 27.83 14.72 -2.01
C THR A 203 27.50 13.29 -1.57
N GLY A 204 26.80 12.53 -2.41
CA GLY A 204 26.34 11.16 -2.11
C GLY A 204 24.98 11.08 -1.39
N PHE A 205 24.38 12.21 -1.01
CA PHE A 205 23.04 12.28 -0.41
C PHE A 205 21.99 11.48 -1.19
N GLU A 206 21.97 11.61 -2.52
CA GLU A 206 20.95 10.99 -3.37
C GLU A 206 20.91 9.47 -3.24
N THR A 207 22.04 8.81 -2.99
CA THR A 207 22.11 7.35 -2.83
C THR A 207 21.30 6.89 -1.62
N ILE A 208 21.56 7.50 -0.46
CA ILE A 208 20.85 7.17 0.78
C ILE A 208 19.40 7.66 0.74
N PHE A 209 19.18 8.85 0.18
CA PHE A 209 17.84 9.40 -0.02
C PHE A 209 16.97 8.47 -0.86
N ASN A 210 17.48 7.98 -1.99
CA ASN A 210 16.74 7.07 -2.88
C ASN A 210 16.53 5.70 -2.23
N ALA A 211 17.50 5.19 -1.47
CA ALA A 211 17.35 3.95 -0.71
C ALA A 211 16.20 4.07 0.30
N ILE A 212 16.17 5.14 1.11
CA ILE A 212 15.07 5.40 2.06
C ILE A 212 13.75 5.60 1.30
N LYS A 213 13.73 6.45 0.27
CA LYS A 213 12.53 6.77 -0.52
C LYS A 213 11.90 5.52 -1.12
N SER A 214 12.70 4.55 -1.58
CA SER A 214 12.21 3.30 -2.17
C SER A 214 11.40 2.43 -1.20
N LEU A 215 11.67 2.54 0.10
CA LEU A 215 11.00 1.77 1.16
C LEU A 215 9.81 2.51 1.78
N LEU A 216 9.66 3.81 1.50
CA LEU A 216 8.55 4.60 2.02
C LEU A 216 7.26 4.38 1.24
N THR A 217 6.12 4.50 1.92
CA THR A 217 4.81 4.57 1.24
C THR A 217 4.73 5.81 0.33
N ALA A 218 3.96 5.75 -0.76
CA ALA A 218 3.79 6.89 -1.68
C ALA A 218 3.38 8.19 -0.97
N LYS A 219 2.54 8.07 0.06
CA LYS A 219 2.12 9.19 0.91
C LYS A 219 3.27 9.83 1.70
N ASN A 220 4.27 9.05 2.13
CA ASN A 220 5.45 9.57 2.81
C ASN A 220 6.50 10.05 1.80
N GLN A 221 6.62 9.40 0.63
CA GLN A 221 7.47 9.89 -0.46
C GLN A 221 7.06 11.31 -0.92
N SER A 222 5.75 11.58 -1.03
CA SER A 222 5.24 12.92 -1.39
C SER A 222 5.43 13.98 -0.30
N ARG A 223 6.04 13.62 0.83
CA ARG A 223 6.30 14.47 1.99
C ARG A 223 7.79 14.64 2.26
N LEU A 224 8.63 14.25 1.31
CA LEU A 224 10.06 14.51 1.33
C LEU A 224 10.32 15.81 0.58
N TYR A 225 10.97 16.76 1.25
CA TYR A 225 11.29 18.07 0.68
C TYR A 225 12.79 18.30 0.80
N VAL A 226 13.46 18.49 -0.33
CA VAL A 226 14.90 18.77 -0.36
C VAL A 226 15.09 20.26 -0.63
N HIS A 227 15.53 20.99 0.39
CA HIS A 227 15.74 22.44 0.33
C HIS A 227 17.21 22.80 0.13
N ASN A 228 18.12 21.90 0.54
CA ASN A 228 19.56 22.13 0.53
C ASN A 228 19.94 23.42 1.28
N LYS A 229 20.37 24.47 0.58
CA LYS A 229 20.73 25.79 1.17
C LYS A 229 19.60 26.82 1.11
N ASN A 230 18.41 26.47 0.63
CA ASN A 230 17.25 27.38 0.54
C ASN A 230 16.33 27.24 1.77
N TYR A 231 16.70 27.88 2.87
CA TYR A 231 15.95 27.83 4.13
C TYR A 231 14.59 28.53 4.03
N ASP A 232 14.49 29.55 3.18
CA ASP A 232 13.24 30.30 2.98
C ASP A 232 12.12 29.41 2.43
N GLU A 233 12.46 28.41 1.61
CA GLU A 233 11.48 27.42 1.14
C GLU A 233 11.00 26.51 2.26
N MET A 234 11.88 26.13 3.20
CA MET A 234 11.48 25.37 4.37
C MET A 234 10.51 26.17 5.26
N TYR A 235 10.70 27.49 5.38
CA TYR A 235 9.85 28.35 6.22
C TYR A 235 8.39 28.40 5.77
N LYS A 236 8.08 28.03 4.52
CA LYS A 236 6.70 27.85 4.05
C LYS A 236 5.98 26.68 4.72
N TYR A 237 6.72 25.75 5.32
CA TYR A 237 6.19 24.53 5.94
C TYR A 237 6.43 24.47 7.44
N ILE A 238 7.55 25.04 7.92
CA ILE A 238 7.95 25.03 9.32
C ILE A 238 8.24 26.47 9.75
N SER A 239 7.53 26.95 10.76
CA SER A 239 7.68 28.34 11.19
C SER A 239 9.08 28.62 11.74
N LYS A 240 9.65 29.77 11.39
CA LYS A 240 11.00 30.15 11.80
C LYS A 240 11.11 30.41 13.30
N ASP A 241 10.05 30.93 13.92
CA ASP A 241 10.01 31.32 15.34
C ASP A 241 10.14 30.13 16.31
N ILE A 242 9.86 28.90 15.87
CA ILE A 242 10.02 27.70 16.69
C ILE A 242 11.40 27.07 16.60
N LEU A 243 12.21 27.48 15.62
CA LEU A 243 13.54 26.92 15.43
C LEU A 243 14.52 27.40 16.50
N PRO A 244 15.61 26.64 16.75
CA PRO A 244 16.63 27.10 17.66
C PRO A 244 17.28 28.42 17.21
N THR A 245 17.85 29.15 18.15
CA THR A 245 18.55 30.42 17.87
C THR A 245 19.69 30.27 16.86
N GLU A 246 20.32 29.10 16.83
CA GLU A 246 21.40 28.73 15.91
C GLU A 246 20.91 28.60 14.46
N TYR A 247 19.61 28.46 14.26
CA TYR A 247 18.94 28.49 12.94
C TYR A 247 18.19 29.82 12.72
N GLY A 248 18.47 30.84 13.55
CA GLY A 248 17.85 32.16 13.47
C GLY A 248 16.42 32.23 13.97
N GLY A 249 15.96 31.23 14.74
CA GLY A 249 14.63 31.22 15.36
C GLY A 249 14.61 31.75 16.79
N GLU A 250 13.46 31.58 17.45
CA GLU A 250 13.19 32.05 18.82
C GLU A 250 12.75 30.90 19.75
N GLY A 251 13.06 29.65 19.37
CA GLY A 251 12.68 28.43 20.10
C GLY A 251 13.60 28.06 21.27
N GLY A 252 14.54 28.94 21.64
CA GLY A 252 15.64 28.68 22.56
C GLY A 252 16.91 28.19 21.84
N THR A 253 18.02 28.10 22.55
CA THR A 253 19.25 27.50 22.05
C THR A 253 19.11 25.98 21.98
N ILE A 254 19.92 25.32 21.15
CA ILE A 254 19.97 23.85 21.14
C ILE A 254 20.29 23.31 22.54
N LYS A 255 21.19 23.98 23.27
CA LYS A 255 21.55 23.61 24.63
C LYS A 255 20.35 23.65 25.58
N GLU A 256 19.57 24.74 25.55
CA GLU A 256 18.35 24.84 26.36
C GLU A 256 17.34 23.76 26.01
N ILE A 257 17.22 23.40 24.73
CA ILE A 257 16.34 22.32 24.28
C ILE A 257 16.84 20.95 24.77
N THR A 258 18.15 20.68 24.73
CA THR A 258 18.71 19.44 25.28
C THR A 258 18.54 19.37 26.79
N ASP A 259 18.76 20.48 27.51
CA ASP A 259 18.57 20.56 28.96
C ASP A 259 17.08 20.34 29.33
N TYR A 260 16.16 20.89 28.52
CA TYR A 260 14.72 20.63 28.65
C TYR A 260 14.39 19.13 28.53
N TRP A 261 14.94 18.45 27.52
CA TRP A 261 14.69 17.02 27.31
C TRP A 261 15.35 16.16 28.38
N LYS A 262 16.52 16.54 28.87
CA LYS A 262 17.18 15.87 30.00
C LYS A 262 16.29 15.90 31.24
N LYS A 263 15.76 17.07 31.59
CA LYS A 263 14.79 17.22 32.68
C LYS A 263 13.51 16.41 32.45
N LYS A 264 12.97 16.39 31.22
CA LYS A 264 11.79 15.58 30.88
C LYS A 264 12.04 14.08 31.07
N VAL A 265 13.23 13.60 30.71
CA VAL A 265 13.61 12.20 30.93
C VAL A 265 13.69 11.87 32.42
N GLU A 266 14.23 12.78 33.24
CA GLU A 266 14.23 12.65 34.70
C GLU A 266 12.80 12.62 35.28
N GLU A 267 11.91 13.52 34.84
CA GLU A 267 10.49 13.56 35.23
C GLU A 267 9.75 12.25 34.91
N TYR A 268 10.12 11.58 33.80
CA TYR A 268 9.51 10.33 33.35
C TYR A 268 10.32 9.08 33.74
N SER A 269 11.31 9.19 34.63
CA SER A 269 12.21 8.08 34.97
C SER A 269 11.45 6.81 35.40
N ASP A 270 10.47 6.93 36.30
CA ASP A 270 9.65 5.79 36.75
C ASP A 270 8.81 5.18 35.62
N PHE A 271 8.26 6.03 34.75
CA PHE A 271 7.51 5.59 33.57
C PHE A 271 8.40 4.82 32.60
N LEU A 272 9.63 5.29 32.37
CA LEU A 272 10.62 4.66 31.49
C LEU A 272 11.14 3.35 32.09
N GLU A 273 11.37 3.31 33.40
CA GLU A 273 11.79 2.08 34.08
C GLU A 273 10.71 0.99 34.00
N ALA A 274 9.45 1.39 34.19
CA ALA A 274 8.32 0.48 34.00
C ALA A 274 8.19 -0.01 32.55
N ASP A 275 8.72 0.69 31.55
CA ASP A 275 8.59 0.29 30.14
C ASP A 275 9.40 -0.96 29.76
N TYR A 276 10.49 -1.25 30.48
CA TYR A 276 11.34 -2.43 30.20
C TYR A 276 10.63 -3.76 30.42
N GLN A 277 9.54 -3.76 31.17
CA GLN A 277 8.74 -4.96 31.39
C GLN A 277 7.91 -5.36 30.14
N TYR A 278 7.71 -4.43 29.19
CA TYR A 278 6.87 -4.63 28.01
C TYR A 278 7.67 -5.08 26.79
N GLY A 279 7.05 -5.94 25.98
CA GLY A 279 7.67 -6.56 24.83
C GLY A 279 6.87 -7.76 24.34
N THR A 280 7.48 -8.58 23.50
CA THR A 280 6.88 -9.83 23.05
C THR A 280 7.60 -11.06 23.58
N ASP A 281 6.88 -12.16 23.76
CA ASP A 281 7.40 -13.51 23.94
C ASP A 281 7.00 -14.33 22.71
N GLU A 282 7.88 -14.36 21.71
CA GLU A 282 7.62 -15.00 20.42
C GLU A 282 7.36 -16.52 20.54
N THR A 283 7.78 -17.17 21.63
CA THR A 283 7.47 -18.59 21.87
C THR A 283 5.99 -18.84 22.16
N LYS A 284 5.26 -17.80 22.58
CA LYS A 284 3.83 -17.84 22.87
C LYS A 284 2.98 -17.29 21.71
N ARG A 285 3.59 -16.84 20.62
CA ARG A 285 2.86 -16.24 19.49
C ARG A 285 2.06 -17.31 18.79
N ARG A 286 0.78 -17.02 18.54
CA ARG A 286 -0.05 -17.90 17.69
C ARG A 286 0.42 -17.74 16.24
N GLY A 287 0.83 -18.84 15.61
CA GLY A 287 1.42 -18.84 14.28
C GLY A 287 2.95 -18.76 14.32
N LYS A 288 3.58 -18.35 13.21
CA LYS A 288 5.04 -18.26 13.14
C LYS A 288 5.58 -17.11 14.02
N PRO A 289 6.66 -17.34 14.79
CA PRO A 289 7.42 -16.27 15.43
C PRO A 289 7.79 -15.19 14.43
N LYS A 290 7.76 -13.92 14.85
CA LYS A 290 8.32 -12.84 14.04
C LYS A 290 9.82 -12.76 14.30
N THR A 291 10.63 -13.08 13.30
CA THR A 291 12.08 -12.98 13.40
C THR A 291 12.62 -11.72 12.72
N ALA A 292 13.87 -11.35 13.03
CA ALA A 292 14.56 -10.29 12.30
C ALA A 292 14.72 -10.64 10.82
N GLU A 293 14.87 -11.93 10.50
CA GLU A 293 14.95 -12.42 9.12
C GLU A 293 13.61 -12.21 8.38
N ASP A 294 12.48 -12.56 8.99
CA ASP A 294 11.15 -12.33 8.39
C ASP A 294 10.86 -10.83 8.18
N MET A 295 11.27 -9.99 9.12
CA MET A 295 10.96 -8.55 9.08
C MET A 295 11.90 -7.77 8.15
N PHE A 296 13.18 -8.14 8.12
CA PHE A 296 14.21 -7.34 7.46
C PHE A 296 14.90 -8.05 6.29
N GLY A 297 14.87 -9.38 6.22
CA GLY A 297 15.58 -10.17 5.20
C GLY A 297 17.09 -9.97 5.32
N LEU A 298 17.84 -11.00 5.70
CA LEU A 298 19.30 -10.96 5.63
C LEU A 298 19.81 -11.75 4.41
N GLU A 299 20.80 -11.17 3.73
CA GLU A 299 21.66 -11.83 2.76
C GLU A 299 22.41 -12.99 3.43
N GLY A 300 22.41 -14.16 2.78
CA GLY A 300 23.42 -15.20 2.97
C GLY A 300 23.25 -16.10 4.20
N SER A 301 22.26 -17.00 4.18
CA SER A 301 22.39 -18.31 4.82
C SER A 301 21.44 -19.30 4.16
N PHE A 302 21.93 -19.94 3.09
CA PHE A 302 21.35 -21.20 2.63
C PHE A 302 21.48 -22.23 3.76
N ARG A 303 20.37 -22.53 4.43
CA ARG A 303 20.18 -23.85 5.03
C ARG A 303 19.01 -24.51 4.34
N GLN A 304 19.35 -25.50 3.51
CA GLN A 304 18.44 -26.56 3.12
C GLN A 304 17.87 -27.17 4.41
N LEU A 305 16.60 -26.91 4.68
CA LEU A 305 15.83 -27.69 5.62
C LEU A 305 14.84 -28.51 4.81
N GLN A 306 15.20 -29.78 4.58
CA GLN A 306 14.22 -30.80 4.27
C GLN A 306 13.34 -30.98 5.50
N PHE A 307 12.04 -30.81 5.34
CA PHE A 307 11.07 -31.33 6.30
C PHE A 307 9.99 -32.10 5.55
N ASP A 308 9.90 -33.37 5.91
CA ASP A 308 8.90 -34.32 5.47
C ASP A 308 7.49 -33.82 5.78
N TYR A 309 6.66 -33.79 4.74
CA TYR A 309 5.25 -33.44 4.82
C TYR A 309 4.47 -34.58 5.49
N PHE A 310 4.03 -34.37 6.74
CA PHE A 310 2.88 -35.11 7.26
C PHE A 310 1.60 -34.44 6.78
N VAL A 311 1.04 -34.97 5.69
CA VAL A 311 -0.32 -34.63 5.23
C VAL A 311 -1.33 -35.22 6.21
N LYS A 312 -1.96 -34.36 7.03
CA LYS A 312 -3.23 -34.71 7.66
C LYS A 312 -4.34 -34.62 6.60
N LYS A 313 -4.79 -35.80 6.13
CA LYS A 313 -6.05 -35.97 5.40
C LYS A 313 -7.22 -35.46 6.25
N GLY A 314 -8.08 -34.61 5.69
CA GLY A 314 -9.33 -34.27 6.37
C GLY A 314 -10.12 -33.06 5.87
N CYS A 315 -10.18 -32.77 4.56
CA CYS A 315 -11.33 -32.15 3.89
C CYS A 315 -11.07 -32.24 2.37
N ASN A 316 -12.01 -32.76 1.59
CA ASN A 316 -11.86 -32.82 0.13
C ASN A 316 -11.85 -31.39 -0.44
N MET A 317 -10.66 -30.83 -0.67
CA MET A 317 -10.50 -29.57 -1.39
C MET A 317 -10.48 -29.83 -2.90
N THR A 318 -11.21 -29.00 -3.65
CA THR A 318 -11.12 -28.87 -5.11
C THR A 318 -10.42 -27.56 -5.50
N LEU A 319 -9.34 -27.19 -4.78
CA LEU A 319 -8.46 -26.11 -5.21
C LEU A 319 -7.44 -26.67 -6.20
N ARG A 320 -7.24 -25.98 -7.31
CA ARG A 320 -6.20 -26.32 -8.27
C ARG A 320 -4.82 -26.07 -7.64
N PRO A 321 -3.90 -27.04 -7.68
CA PRO A 321 -2.54 -26.81 -7.19
C PRO A 321 -1.81 -25.82 -8.10
N LEU A 322 -1.07 -24.90 -7.48
CA LEU A 322 -0.13 -24.03 -8.20
C LEU A 322 1.09 -24.82 -8.67
N SER A 323 1.74 -24.36 -9.75
CA SER A 323 3.10 -24.81 -10.07
C SER A 323 4.05 -24.41 -8.93
N SER A 324 5.19 -25.10 -8.81
CA SER A 324 6.18 -24.82 -7.77
C SER A 324 6.65 -23.36 -7.79
N GLU A 325 6.85 -22.79 -8.98
CA GLU A 325 7.29 -21.41 -9.16
C GLU A 325 6.21 -20.41 -8.77
N LEU A 326 4.95 -20.67 -9.13
CA LEU A 326 3.82 -19.83 -8.71
C LEU A 326 3.55 -19.94 -7.22
N ALA A 327 3.66 -21.13 -6.63
CA ALA A 327 3.50 -21.33 -5.19
C ALA A 327 4.54 -20.53 -4.40
N GLU A 328 5.80 -20.55 -4.84
CA GLU A 328 6.86 -19.77 -4.22
C GLU A 328 6.63 -18.26 -4.39
N LYS A 329 6.21 -17.83 -5.59
CA LYS A 329 5.85 -16.43 -5.84
C LYS A 329 4.66 -15.97 -4.99
N ALA A 330 3.64 -16.81 -4.81
CA ALA A 330 2.50 -16.53 -3.96
C ALA A 330 2.93 -16.38 -2.49
N ARG A 331 3.80 -17.28 -2.01
CA ARG A 331 4.36 -17.20 -0.66
C ARG A 331 5.14 -15.90 -0.44
N LEU A 332 6.03 -15.55 -1.37
CA LEU A 332 6.93 -14.38 -1.27
C LEU A 332 6.22 -13.04 -1.50
N GLU A 333 5.36 -12.94 -2.51
CA GLU A 333 4.77 -11.65 -2.91
C GLU A 333 3.37 -11.40 -2.34
N LEU A 334 2.61 -12.47 -2.03
CA LEU A 334 1.20 -12.42 -1.66
C LEU A 334 0.93 -12.82 -0.22
N ASN A 335 1.94 -13.28 0.52
CA ASN A 335 1.79 -13.82 1.87
C ASN A 335 0.88 -15.06 1.93
N GLU A 336 0.85 -15.86 0.86
CA GLU A 336 0.11 -17.13 0.84
C GLU A 336 0.78 -18.11 1.82
N ASP A 337 0.03 -18.55 2.84
CA ASP A 337 0.43 -19.60 3.77
C ASP A 337 -0.53 -20.78 3.61
N SER A 338 -0.01 -21.92 3.18
CA SER A 338 -0.79 -23.13 2.92
C SER A 338 -1.60 -23.60 4.13
N ASN A 339 -1.17 -23.27 5.35
CA ASN A 339 -1.88 -23.63 6.57
C ASN A 339 -3.09 -22.74 6.86
N ARG A 340 -3.15 -21.55 6.25
CA ARG A 340 -4.19 -20.53 6.51
C ARG A 340 -5.26 -20.47 5.42
N ILE A 341 -5.01 -21.03 4.24
CA ILE A 341 -5.92 -20.95 3.09
C ILE A 341 -7.36 -21.36 3.48
N ASN A 342 -7.52 -22.46 4.20
CA ASN A 342 -8.83 -22.95 4.62
C ASN A 342 -9.54 -22.03 5.60
N ASP A 343 -8.82 -21.52 6.61
CA ASP A 343 -9.37 -20.61 7.60
C ASP A 343 -9.77 -19.28 6.95
N ASP A 344 -8.91 -18.73 6.08
CA ASP A 344 -9.16 -17.48 5.37
C ASP A 344 -10.36 -17.63 4.40
N LEU A 345 -10.46 -18.74 3.66
CA LEU A 345 -11.64 -19.05 2.83
C LEU A 345 -12.92 -19.18 3.67
N HIS A 346 -12.84 -19.88 4.81
CA HIS A 346 -13.97 -20.04 5.72
C HIS A 346 -14.42 -18.67 6.27
N HIS A 347 -13.48 -17.81 6.66
CA HIS A 347 -13.79 -16.45 7.12
C HIS A 347 -14.48 -15.60 6.05
N ILE A 348 -14.04 -15.68 4.80
CA ILE A 348 -14.70 -14.95 3.70
C ILE A 348 -16.11 -15.49 3.45
N LYS A 349 -16.28 -16.82 3.42
CA LYS A 349 -17.62 -17.45 3.26
C LYS A 349 -18.55 -17.07 4.40
N ASP A 350 -18.12 -17.18 5.66
CA ASP A 350 -18.89 -16.77 6.84
C ASP A 350 -19.27 -15.29 6.77
N TRP A 351 -18.33 -14.40 6.40
CA TRP A 351 -18.63 -13.00 6.20
C TRP A 351 -19.68 -12.76 5.12
N LEU A 352 -19.61 -13.46 3.98
CA LEU A 352 -20.57 -13.37 2.88
C LEU A 352 -21.99 -13.74 3.33
N THR A 353 -22.15 -14.77 4.18
CA THR A 353 -23.48 -15.13 4.73
C THR A 353 -24.13 -14.01 5.55
N LYS A 354 -23.32 -13.07 6.06
CA LYS A 354 -23.77 -11.94 6.89
C LYS A 354 -24.05 -10.67 6.07
N GLN A 355 -23.88 -10.71 4.75
CA GLN A 355 -24.09 -9.56 3.86
C GLN A 355 -25.44 -9.68 3.12
N PRO A 356 -26.55 -9.10 3.63
CA PRO A 356 -27.88 -9.26 3.02
C PRO A 356 -28.00 -8.63 1.63
N HIS A 357 -27.12 -7.69 1.30
CA HIS A 357 -27.09 -7.01 0.00
C HIS A 357 -26.19 -7.68 -1.03
N LEU A 358 -25.36 -8.66 -0.65
CA LEU A 358 -24.31 -9.19 -1.51
C LEU A 358 -24.54 -10.68 -1.77
N ARG A 359 -24.96 -11.01 -2.99
CA ARG A 359 -25.00 -12.40 -3.47
C ARG A 359 -23.74 -12.67 -4.28
N ALA A 360 -22.67 -13.09 -3.60
CA ALA A 360 -21.39 -13.41 -4.23
C ALA A 360 -21.24 -14.92 -4.51
N ARG A 361 -20.36 -15.25 -5.46
CA ARG A 361 -19.92 -16.62 -5.72
C ARG A 361 -19.01 -17.10 -4.58
N THR A 362 -19.20 -18.35 -4.14
CA THR A 362 -18.51 -18.93 -2.98
C THR A 362 -17.63 -20.14 -3.31
N ASP A 363 -17.39 -20.41 -4.61
CA ASP A 363 -16.43 -21.44 -5.04
C ASP A 363 -15.04 -21.12 -4.48
N ASP A 364 -14.31 -22.13 -3.97
CA ASP A 364 -12.99 -21.91 -3.36
C ASP A 364 -11.99 -21.34 -4.37
N GLN A 365 -12.03 -21.84 -5.62
CA GLN A 365 -11.18 -21.34 -6.70
C GLN A 365 -11.49 -19.89 -7.08
N TRP A 366 -12.74 -19.44 -6.91
CA TRP A 366 -13.11 -18.03 -7.12
C TRP A 366 -12.58 -17.15 -5.98
N LEU A 367 -12.84 -17.57 -4.73
CA LEU A 367 -12.49 -16.79 -3.55
C LEU A 367 -10.97 -16.69 -3.35
N ILE A 368 -10.21 -17.74 -3.69
CA ILE A 368 -8.75 -17.70 -3.57
C ILE A 368 -8.12 -16.67 -4.51
N ALA A 369 -8.74 -16.41 -5.68
CA ALA A 369 -8.27 -15.35 -6.57
C ALA A 369 -8.36 -13.96 -5.92
N PHE A 370 -9.43 -13.70 -5.18
CA PHE A 370 -9.57 -12.46 -4.40
C PHE A 370 -8.59 -12.39 -3.23
N LEU A 371 -8.39 -13.49 -2.49
CA LEU A 371 -7.40 -13.55 -1.42
C LEU A 371 -5.98 -13.26 -1.95
N ARG A 372 -5.58 -13.93 -3.04
CA ARG A 372 -4.28 -13.71 -3.72
C ARG A 372 -4.12 -12.27 -4.21
N GLY A 373 -5.13 -11.74 -4.91
CA GLY A 373 -5.14 -10.35 -5.39
C GLY A 373 -5.02 -9.31 -4.27
N CYS A 374 -5.55 -9.63 -3.09
CA CYS A 374 -5.52 -8.80 -1.89
C CYS A 374 -4.36 -9.14 -0.92
N LYS A 375 -3.44 -10.02 -1.32
CA LYS A 375 -2.30 -10.48 -0.50
C LYS A 375 -2.71 -11.04 0.87
N TYR A 376 -3.77 -11.85 0.87
CA TYR A 376 -4.35 -12.48 2.05
C TYR A 376 -4.82 -11.51 3.15
N SER A 377 -5.05 -10.24 2.80
CA SER A 377 -5.75 -9.29 3.68
C SER A 377 -7.26 -9.53 3.58
N LEU A 378 -7.86 -10.09 4.64
CA LEU A 378 -9.29 -10.40 4.67
C LEU A 378 -10.15 -9.16 4.44
N GLU A 379 -9.85 -8.02 5.07
CA GLU A 379 -10.64 -6.78 4.87
C GLU A 379 -10.57 -6.27 3.44
N ARG A 380 -9.37 -6.21 2.84
CA ARG A 380 -9.25 -5.80 1.43
C ARG A 380 -9.97 -6.78 0.50
N THR A 381 -9.99 -8.07 0.85
CA THR A 381 -10.73 -9.10 0.12
C THR A 381 -12.23 -8.83 0.19
N LYS A 382 -12.77 -8.54 1.39
CA LYS A 382 -14.18 -8.18 1.60
C LYS A 382 -14.59 -6.92 0.85
N GLU A 383 -13.81 -5.85 0.99
CA GLU A 383 -14.03 -4.57 0.30
C GLU A 383 -14.04 -4.75 -1.21
N LYS A 384 -13.08 -5.51 -1.75
CA LYS A 384 -12.93 -5.75 -3.17
C LYS A 384 -14.02 -6.67 -3.74
N LEU A 385 -14.40 -7.74 -3.02
CA LEU A 385 -15.54 -8.59 -3.39
C LEU A 385 -16.84 -7.78 -3.46
N ASP A 386 -17.13 -7.00 -2.43
CA ASP A 386 -18.32 -6.15 -2.40
C ASP A 386 -18.30 -5.11 -3.54
N LEU A 387 -17.17 -4.44 -3.77
CA LEU A 387 -17.03 -3.50 -4.88
C LEU A 387 -17.17 -4.18 -6.26
N TYR A 388 -16.57 -5.36 -6.46
CA TYR A 388 -16.66 -6.14 -7.70
C TYR A 388 -18.11 -6.38 -8.14
N TYR A 389 -18.97 -6.81 -7.22
CA TYR A 389 -20.38 -7.02 -7.54
C TYR A 389 -21.18 -5.72 -7.61
N SER A 390 -20.82 -4.70 -6.83
CA SER A 390 -21.50 -3.40 -6.86
C SER A 390 -21.29 -2.66 -8.19
N VAL A 391 -20.09 -2.75 -8.78
CA VAL A 391 -19.76 -2.11 -10.06
C VAL A 391 -20.65 -2.62 -11.19
N ARG A 392 -21.08 -3.90 -11.15
CA ARG A 392 -22.01 -4.46 -12.15
C ARG A 392 -23.33 -3.69 -12.24
N ASN A 393 -23.82 -3.22 -11.09
CA ASN A 393 -25.04 -2.41 -11.02
C ASN A 393 -24.77 -0.93 -11.36
N ALA A 394 -23.59 -0.42 -11.02
CA ALA A 394 -23.23 0.98 -11.21
C ALA A 394 -22.77 1.31 -12.64
N ALA A 395 -22.26 0.33 -13.38
CA ALA A 395 -21.82 0.43 -14.78
C ALA A 395 -22.37 -0.76 -15.61
N PRO A 396 -23.71 -0.90 -15.72
CA PRO A 396 -24.33 -2.05 -16.37
C PRO A 396 -23.96 -2.18 -17.86
N GLU A 397 -23.57 -1.08 -18.51
CA GLU A 397 -23.11 -1.09 -19.90
C GLU A 397 -21.86 -1.95 -20.13
N PHE A 398 -21.02 -2.15 -19.10
CA PHE A 398 -19.85 -3.05 -19.16
C PHE A 398 -20.23 -4.54 -18.97
N TYR A 399 -21.50 -4.87 -18.78
CA TYR A 399 -21.95 -6.23 -18.52
C TYR A 399 -23.20 -6.61 -19.33
N ARG A 400 -23.49 -5.86 -20.41
CA ARG A 400 -24.73 -5.98 -21.19
C ARG A 400 -24.75 -7.16 -22.15
N ILE A 401 -23.58 -7.56 -22.66
CA ILE A 401 -23.43 -8.65 -23.63
C ILE A 401 -23.34 -9.99 -22.89
N LYS A 402 -24.06 -10.99 -23.39
CA LYS A 402 -23.97 -12.37 -22.89
C LYS A 402 -23.01 -13.19 -23.73
N HIS A 403 -22.44 -14.25 -23.14
CA HIS A 403 -21.55 -15.17 -23.87
C HIS A 403 -22.26 -15.94 -25.00
N THR A 404 -23.58 -16.06 -24.92
CA THR A 404 -24.44 -16.67 -25.95
C THR A 404 -24.96 -15.69 -26.99
N ASP A 405 -24.70 -14.39 -26.84
CA ASP A 405 -25.11 -13.37 -27.79
C ASP A 405 -24.28 -13.47 -29.08
N PRO A 406 -24.88 -13.50 -30.29
CA PRO A 406 -24.12 -13.42 -31.53
C PRO A 406 -23.10 -12.26 -31.57
N LEU A 407 -23.43 -11.14 -30.93
CA LEU A 407 -22.55 -9.96 -30.83
C LEU A 407 -21.25 -10.27 -30.07
N PHE A 408 -21.26 -11.22 -29.12
CA PHE A 408 -20.06 -11.66 -28.42
C PHE A 408 -19.01 -12.19 -29.40
N ASN A 409 -19.41 -13.14 -30.24
CA ASN A 409 -18.53 -13.75 -31.23
C ASN A 409 -18.10 -12.73 -32.29
N GLU A 410 -19.03 -11.88 -32.73
CA GLU A 410 -18.75 -10.80 -33.69
C GLU A 410 -17.64 -9.87 -33.18
N ILE A 411 -17.71 -9.41 -31.93
CA ILE A 411 -16.69 -8.52 -31.34
C ILE A 411 -15.38 -9.26 -31.06
N LEU A 412 -15.45 -10.51 -30.57
CA LEU A 412 -14.27 -11.32 -30.31
C LEU A 412 -13.48 -11.60 -31.61
N ASP A 413 -14.18 -11.78 -32.73
CA ASP A 413 -13.60 -11.95 -34.08
C ASP A 413 -12.88 -10.72 -34.62
N LEU A 414 -13.20 -9.51 -34.14
CA LEU A 414 -12.44 -8.31 -34.48
C LEU A 414 -10.99 -8.40 -33.95
N GLY A 415 -10.77 -9.24 -32.94
CA GLY A 415 -9.48 -9.37 -32.27
C GLY A 415 -9.03 -8.07 -31.58
N SER A 416 -9.97 -7.21 -31.19
CA SER A 416 -9.67 -5.94 -30.53
C SER A 416 -9.04 -6.13 -29.14
N THR A 417 -9.24 -7.30 -28.50
CA THR A 417 -8.54 -7.71 -27.29
C THR A 417 -8.10 -9.17 -27.44
N ILE A 418 -6.81 -9.45 -27.22
CA ILE A 418 -6.19 -10.76 -27.40
C ILE A 418 -5.44 -11.12 -26.11
N ILE A 419 -5.87 -12.15 -25.40
CA ILE A 419 -5.16 -12.64 -24.22
C ILE A 419 -4.30 -13.83 -24.64
N LEU A 420 -2.99 -13.75 -24.44
CA LEU A 420 -2.07 -14.75 -24.97
C LEU A 420 -2.17 -16.05 -24.15
N PRO A 421 -2.49 -17.21 -24.77
CA PRO A 421 -2.57 -18.48 -24.03
C PRO A 421 -1.21 -18.96 -23.52
N LYS A 422 -0.14 -18.61 -24.22
CA LYS A 422 1.25 -18.93 -23.85
C LYS A 422 1.80 -17.89 -22.88
N VAL A 423 2.46 -18.35 -21.81
CA VAL A 423 3.24 -17.51 -20.87
C VAL A 423 4.73 -17.66 -21.14
N ALA A 424 5.51 -16.64 -20.77
CA ALA A 424 6.96 -16.61 -20.99
C ALA A 424 7.74 -17.57 -20.08
N SER A 425 7.27 -17.76 -18.85
CA SER A 425 7.80 -18.69 -17.86
C SER A 425 6.66 -19.19 -16.97
N PRO A 426 6.84 -20.29 -16.21
CA PRO A 426 5.82 -20.81 -15.29
C PRO A 426 5.32 -19.77 -14.29
N ASP A 427 6.12 -18.77 -13.94
CA ASP A 427 5.77 -17.70 -13.00
C ASP A 427 5.56 -16.32 -13.65
N ALA A 428 5.57 -16.25 -14.99
CA ALA A 428 5.39 -15.00 -15.71
C ALA A 428 3.95 -14.48 -15.58
N PRO A 429 3.76 -13.15 -15.58
CA PRO A 429 2.42 -12.58 -15.71
C PRO A 429 1.80 -12.96 -17.05
N ARG A 430 0.46 -13.00 -17.08
CA ARG A 430 -0.30 -13.10 -18.34
C ARG A 430 -0.06 -11.84 -19.18
N VAL A 431 -0.15 -11.97 -20.51
CA VAL A 431 -0.03 -10.83 -21.42
C VAL A 431 -1.33 -10.68 -22.21
N THR A 432 -1.82 -9.46 -22.28
CA THR A 432 -3.02 -9.07 -23.04
C THR A 432 -2.66 -7.98 -24.06
N ILE A 433 -3.01 -8.16 -25.32
CA ILE A 433 -2.87 -7.16 -26.38
C ILE A 433 -4.23 -6.52 -26.63
N VAL A 434 -4.30 -5.21 -26.53
CA VAL A 434 -5.50 -4.40 -26.80
C VAL A 434 -5.23 -3.57 -28.03
N ARG A 435 -6.11 -3.69 -29.03
CA ARG A 435 -5.97 -3.12 -30.38
C ARG A 435 -7.25 -2.37 -30.74
N PRO A 436 -7.48 -1.16 -30.19
CA PRO A 436 -8.76 -0.47 -30.35
C PRO A 436 -9.09 -0.16 -31.82
N GLY A 437 -8.09 0.11 -32.67
CA GLY A 437 -8.31 0.39 -34.09
C GLY A 437 -8.79 -0.78 -34.94
N GLN A 438 -9.10 -1.94 -34.34
CA GLN A 438 -9.68 -3.09 -35.04
C GLN A 438 -11.22 -3.12 -35.00
N TYR A 439 -11.87 -2.29 -34.17
CA TYR A 439 -13.33 -2.16 -34.20
C TYR A 439 -13.74 -0.84 -34.87
N GLU A 440 -14.90 -0.82 -35.52
CA GLU A 440 -15.47 0.40 -36.09
C GLU A 440 -16.22 1.17 -34.99
N PRO A 441 -15.77 2.36 -34.58
CA PRO A 441 -16.36 3.09 -33.44
C PRO A 441 -17.76 3.68 -33.74
N GLU A 442 -18.17 3.70 -35.00
CA GLU A 442 -19.53 4.05 -35.43
C GLU A 442 -20.50 2.86 -35.28
N LYS A 443 -19.98 1.62 -35.26
CA LYS A 443 -20.76 0.39 -35.12
C LYS A 443 -20.74 -0.15 -33.69
N TYR A 444 -19.59 -0.09 -33.01
CA TYR A 444 -19.41 -0.62 -31.66
C TYR A 444 -18.95 0.46 -30.69
N THR A 445 -19.36 0.31 -29.42
CA THR A 445 -18.88 1.15 -28.33
C THR A 445 -17.76 0.45 -27.55
N ILE A 446 -16.93 1.22 -26.87
CA ILE A 446 -15.92 0.71 -25.93
C ILE A 446 -16.58 -0.09 -24.81
N ALA A 447 -17.82 0.26 -24.44
CA ALA A 447 -18.60 -0.52 -23.48
C ALA A 447 -18.93 -1.93 -24.01
N ASP A 448 -19.17 -2.10 -25.32
CA ASP A 448 -19.36 -3.42 -25.93
C ASP A 448 -18.10 -4.27 -25.86
N VAL A 449 -16.96 -3.68 -26.24
CA VAL A 449 -15.65 -4.35 -26.18
C VAL A 449 -15.31 -4.74 -24.74
N LEU A 450 -15.53 -3.82 -23.79
CA LEU A 450 -15.33 -4.12 -22.37
C LEU A 450 -16.29 -5.20 -21.88
N SER A 451 -17.55 -5.21 -22.34
CA SER A 451 -18.52 -6.24 -21.95
C SER A 451 -18.07 -7.64 -22.37
N VAL A 452 -17.53 -7.78 -23.58
CA VAL A 452 -16.92 -9.05 -24.04
C VAL A 452 -15.71 -9.41 -23.17
N ASN A 453 -14.84 -8.44 -22.86
CA ASN A 453 -13.68 -8.68 -22.01
C ASN A 453 -14.05 -9.14 -20.60
N THR A 454 -15.12 -8.59 -20.00
CA THR A 454 -15.53 -9.01 -18.65
C THR A 454 -15.98 -10.47 -18.57
N ILE A 455 -16.45 -11.06 -19.68
CA ILE A 455 -16.78 -12.49 -19.75
C ILE A 455 -15.49 -13.31 -19.66
N ILE A 456 -14.48 -12.94 -20.45
CA ILE A 456 -13.19 -13.62 -20.45
C ILE A 456 -12.45 -13.44 -19.11
N ASP A 457 -12.52 -12.24 -18.51
CA ASP A 457 -11.94 -11.97 -17.19
C ASP A 457 -12.50 -12.90 -16.10
N LYS A 458 -13.79 -13.26 -16.15
CA LYS A 458 -14.37 -14.23 -15.20
C LYS A 458 -13.77 -15.62 -15.37
N ILE A 459 -13.54 -16.05 -16.60
CA ILE A 459 -12.86 -17.32 -16.90
C ILE A 459 -11.43 -17.25 -16.38
N LEU A 460 -10.71 -16.17 -16.67
CA LEU A 460 -9.33 -15.97 -16.22
C LEU A 460 -9.21 -16.00 -14.69
N LEU A 461 -10.12 -15.36 -13.96
CA LEU A 461 -10.14 -15.40 -12.49
C LEU A 461 -10.32 -16.82 -11.93
N MET A 462 -11.01 -17.70 -12.66
CA MET A 462 -11.20 -19.11 -12.28
C MET A 462 -10.08 -20.02 -12.77
N ASP A 463 -9.53 -19.74 -13.95
CA ASP A 463 -8.74 -20.69 -14.73
C ASP A 463 -7.26 -20.36 -14.85
N ASP A 464 -6.85 -19.12 -14.56
CA ASP A 464 -5.50 -18.63 -14.85
C ASP A 464 -4.72 -18.25 -13.59
N ASP A 465 -4.04 -19.24 -13.02
CA ASP A 465 -3.19 -19.04 -11.85
C ASP A 465 -2.01 -18.09 -12.12
N ASN A 466 -1.48 -18.03 -13.35
CA ASN A 466 -0.45 -17.05 -13.73
C ASN A 466 -0.99 -15.64 -13.63
N MET A 467 -2.20 -15.38 -14.14
CA MET A 467 -2.80 -14.05 -14.05
C MET A 467 -3.10 -13.65 -12.60
N VAL A 468 -3.65 -14.57 -11.80
CA VAL A 468 -4.04 -14.33 -10.41
C VAL A 468 -2.81 -14.13 -9.51
N VAL A 469 -1.79 -14.98 -9.66
CA VAL A 469 -0.59 -14.94 -8.81
C VAL A 469 0.45 -13.98 -9.36
N ALA A 470 0.82 -14.07 -10.64
CA ALA A 470 1.89 -13.25 -11.23
C ALA A 470 1.40 -11.91 -11.79
N GLY A 471 0.09 -11.73 -12.00
CA GLY A 471 -0.50 -10.48 -12.51
C GLY A 471 -0.62 -10.46 -14.04
N ASN A 472 -0.94 -9.28 -14.59
CA ASN A 472 -1.15 -9.09 -16.03
C ASN A 472 -0.29 -7.96 -16.59
N GLN A 473 0.26 -8.13 -17.79
CA GLN A 473 0.88 -7.09 -18.60
C GLN A 473 0.03 -6.79 -19.82
N PHE A 474 0.02 -5.53 -20.25
CA PHE A 474 -0.77 -5.07 -21.39
C PHE A 474 0.12 -4.52 -22.49
N ILE A 475 -0.20 -4.85 -23.74
CA ILE A 475 0.27 -4.13 -24.93
C ILE A 475 -0.93 -3.37 -25.47
N LEU A 476 -0.86 -2.04 -25.53
CA LEU A 476 -1.86 -1.21 -26.18
C LEU A 476 -1.32 -0.79 -27.54
N ASP A 477 -1.78 -1.47 -28.58
CA ASP A 477 -1.45 -1.14 -29.96
C ASP A 477 -2.51 -0.17 -30.51
N LEU A 478 -2.08 1.07 -30.73
CA LEU A 478 -2.96 2.15 -31.18
C LEU A 478 -2.95 2.34 -32.70
N ASP A 479 -2.45 1.36 -33.46
CA ASP A 479 -2.56 1.38 -34.91
C ASP A 479 -4.04 1.47 -35.35
N LYS A 480 -4.29 2.31 -36.36
CA LYS A 480 -5.64 2.64 -36.90
C LYS A 480 -6.62 3.29 -35.92
N VAL A 481 -6.19 3.69 -34.73
CA VAL A 481 -7.04 4.45 -33.81
C VAL A 481 -7.36 5.83 -34.39
N THR A 482 -8.66 6.15 -34.45
CA THR A 482 -9.20 7.42 -34.97
C THR A 482 -9.73 8.30 -33.84
N MET A 483 -10.06 9.56 -34.14
CA MET A 483 -10.69 10.47 -33.16
C MET A 483 -12.03 9.93 -32.65
N SER A 484 -12.81 9.22 -33.48
CA SER A 484 -14.06 8.58 -33.05
C SER A 484 -13.84 7.61 -31.88
N HIS A 485 -12.70 6.91 -31.83
CA HIS A 485 -12.36 6.05 -30.68
C HIS A 485 -12.07 6.89 -29.42
N PHE A 486 -11.31 7.98 -29.55
CA PHE A 486 -11.01 8.86 -28.42
C PHE A 486 -12.25 9.55 -27.86
N LEU A 487 -13.24 9.90 -28.69
CA LEU A 487 -14.51 10.48 -28.25
C LEU A 487 -15.31 9.53 -27.34
N GLN A 488 -15.11 8.22 -27.44
CA GLN A 488 -15.72 7.25 -26.53
C GLN A 488 -15.03 7.21 -25.13
N MET A 489 -13.81 7.73 -25.02
CA MET A 489 -13.03 7.81 -23.78
C MET A 489 -13.38 9.06 -22.96
N THR A 490 -14.68 9.25 -22.67
CA THR A 490 -15.13 10.36 -21.82
C THR A 490 -14.54 10.24 -20.41
N PRO A 491 -14.41 11.35 -19.64
CA PRO A 491 -13.94 11.29 -18.25
C PRO A 491 -14.71 10.29 -17.38
N MET A 492 -16.03 10.18 -17.58
CA MET A 492 -16.87 9.21 -16.89
C MET A 492 -16.51 7.77 -17.30
N THR A 493 -16.39 7.50 -18.60
CA THR A 493 -15.97 6.18 -19.11
C THR A 493 -14.60 5.79 -18.54
N MET A 494 -13.62 6.71 -18.58
CA MET A 494 -12.28 6.51 -18.04
C MET A 494 -12.32 6.19 -16.54
N LYS A 495 -13.13 6.93 -15.76
CA LYS A 495 -13.29 6.70 -14.32
C LYS A 495 -13.90 5.32 -14.03
N LYS A 496 -14.95 4.93 -14.77
CA LYS A 496 -15.57 3.60 -14.67
C LYS A 496 -14.56 2.50 -14.97
N MET A 497 -13.78 2.63 -16.06
CA MET A 497 -12.74 1.67 -16.43
C MET A 497 -11.69 1.51 -15.33
N VAL A 498 -11.22 2.61 -14.73
CA VAL A 498 -10.23 2.55 -13.65
C VAL A 498 -10.81 1.88 -12.41
N VAL A 499 -12.02 2.24 -11.98
CA VAL A 499 -12.65 1.61 -10.80
C VAL A 499 -12.87 0.11 -11.04
N ALA A 500 -13.38 -0.27 -12.21
CA ALA A 500 -13.62 -1.67 -12.56
C ALA A 500 -12.31 -2.49 -12.60
N SER A 501 -11.27 -1.98 -13.28
CA SER A 501 -10.03 -2.73 -13.52
C SER A 501 -9.02 -2.68 -12.36
N GLN A 502 -8.90 -1.54 -11.67
CA GLN A 502 -7.91 -1.34 -10.61
C GLN A 502 -8.48 -1.63 -9.22
N ASP A 503 -9.66 -1.09 -8.93
CA ASP A 503 -10.20 -1.06 -7.57
C ASP A 503 -11.08 -2.31 -7.30
N ALA A 504 -11.81 -2.78 -8.31
CA ALA A 504 -12.77 -3.87 -8.18
C ALA A 504 -12.19 -5.27 -8.54
N LEU A 505 -11.37 -5.39 -9.60
CA LEU A 505 -10.74 -6.67 -9.95
C LEU A 505 -9.59 -7.04 -8.99
N PRO A 506 -9.43 -8.32 -8.61
CA PRO A 506 -8.33 -8.78 -7.75
C PRO A 506 -7.04 -9.02 -8.54
N LEU A 507 -6.76 -8.19 -9.54
CA LEU A 507 -5.64 -8.37 -10.47
C LEU A 507 -4.59 -7.29 -10.28
N ARG A 508 -3.34 -7.66 -10.56
CA ARG A 508 -2.17 -6.78 -10.39
C ARG A 508 -1.59 -6.44 -11.75
N MET A 509 -1.69 -5.19 -12.16
CA MET A 509 -1.03 -4.69 -13.37
C MET A 509 0.49 -4.76 -13.17
N LYS A 510 1.24 -5.39 -14.08
CA LYS A 510 2.71 -5.47 -14.03
C LYS A 510 3.38 -4.52 -15.02
N GLY A 511 2.70 -4.14 -16.10
CA GLY A 511 3.17 -3.17 -17.10
C GLY A 511 2.10 -2.90 -18.15
N THR A 512 2.11 -1.70 -18.74
CA THR A 512 1.31 -1.33 -19.91
C THR A 512 2.21 -0.66 -20.95
N HIS A 513 2.32 -1.26 -22.13
CA HIS A 513 3.25 -0.92 -23.20
C HIS A 513 2.47 -0.34 -24.38
N TYR A 514 2.66 0.95 -24.69
CA TYR A 514 1.95 1.64 -25.75
C TYR A 514 2.75 1.63 -27.06
N LEU A 515 2.13 1.13 -28.12
CA LEU A 515 2.65 1.08 -29.49
C LEU A 515 1.83 1.95 -30.42
N ASN A 516 2.44 2.35 -31.53
CA ASN A 516 1.77 3.01 -32.65
C ASN A 516 0.92 4.23 -32.25
N THR A 517 1.43 5.08 -31.36
CA THR A 517 0.67 6.20 -30.77
C THR A 517 0.27 7.25 -31.83
N PRO A 518 -1.04 7.52 -32.05
CA PRO A 518 -1.50 8.50 -33.03
C PRO A 518 -1.49 9.93 -32.48
N THR A 519 -1.74 10.91 -33.35
CA THR A 519 -2.00 12.30 -32.94
C THR A 519 -3.17 12.38 -31.95
N GLY A 520 -3.01 13.13 -30.86
CA GLY A 520 -4.00 13.23 -29.78
C GLY A 520 -3.84 12.19 -28.66
N PHE A 521 -2.94 11.21 -28.82
CA PHE A 521 -2.64 10.20 -27.79
C PHE A 521 -2.31 10.81 -26.43
N GLU A 522 -1.43 11.81 -26.38
CA GLU A 522 -0.94 12.39 -25.13
C GLU A 522 -2.07 12.93 -24.25
N THR A 523 -3.11 13.53 -24.85
CA THR A 523 -4.25 14.08 -24.12
C THR A 523 -5.01 12.99 -23.38
N VAL A 524 -5.38 11.92 -24.09
CA VAL A 524 -6.13 10.79 -23.49
C VAL A 524 -5.24 10.00 -22.52
N PHE A 525 -3.97 9.80 -22.87
CA PHE A 525 -2.98 9.15 -22.02
C PHE A 525 -2.80 9.88 -20.69
N ASN A 526 -2.65 11.21 -20.72
CA ASN A 526 -2.47 12.01 -19.50
C ASN A 526 -3.75 12.04 -18.65
N ALA A 527 -4.92 12.10 -19.28
CA ALA A 527 -6.20 12.00 -18.59
C ALA A 527 -6.33 10.65 -17.86
N MET A 528 -6.10 9.53 -18.55
CA MET A 528 -6.10 8.19 -17.95
C MET A 528 -5.04 8.05 -16.86
N LYS A 529 -3.81 8.50 -17.11
CA LYS A 529 -2.70 8.44 -16.16
C LYS A 529 -3.04 9.16 -14.85
N SER A 530 -3.73 10.30 -14.91
CA SER A 530 -4.14 11.06 -13.72
C SER A 530 -5.10 10.30 -12.80
N LEU A 531 -5.87 9.35 -13.35
CA LEU A 531 -6.83 8.54 -12.59
C LEU A 531 -6.19 7.28 -11.98
N LEU A 532 -5.04 6.85 -12.50
CA LEU A 532 -4.33 5.66 -12.02
C LEU A 532 -3.59 5.92 -10.70
N SER A 533 -3.46 4.86 -9.90
CA SER A 533 -2.57 4.90 -8.72
C SER A 533 -1.11 5.14 -9.14
N ALA A 534 -0.31 5.80 -8.29
CA ALA A 534 1.10 6.09 -8.59
C ALA A 534 1.91 4.83 -8.99
N LYS A 535 1.59 3.69 -8.36
CA LYS A 535 2.18 2.38 -8.69
C LYS A 535 1.85 1.92 -10.12
N ASN A 536 0.67 2.23 -10.62
CA ASN A 536 0.29 1.92 -11.99
C ASN A 536 0.83 2.98 -12.97
N GLN A 537 0.89 4.25 -12.58
CA GLN A 537 1.53 5.30 -13.38
C GLN A 537 3.00 5.00 -13.68
N SER A 538 3.74 4.45 -12.71
CA SER A 538 5.16 4.07 -12.87
C SER A 538 5.37 2.82 -13.74
N ARG A 539 4.30 2.23 -14.26
CA ARG A 539 4.29 1.00 -15.08
C ARG A 539 3.75 1.24 -16.48
N LEU A 540 3.66 2.50 -16.90
CA LEU A 540 3.28 2.90 -18.23
C LEU A 540 4.55 3.15 -19.04
N TYR A 541 4.67 2.49 -20.18
CA TYR A 541 5.83 2.57 -21.06
C TYR A 541 5.36 2.92 -22.47
N VAL A 542 5.89 4.00 -23.06
CA VAL A 542 5.51 4.44 -24.40
C VAL A 542 6.66 4.15 -25.35
N HIS A 543 6.44 3.23 -26.28
CA HIS A 543 7.44 2.76 -27.23
C HIS A 543 7.22 3.31 -28.63
N ASN A 544 5.97 3.67 -28.93
CA ASN A 544 5.52 4.10 -30.25
C ASN A 544 5.89 3.07 -31.34
N LYS A 545 6.93 3.34 -32.16
CA LYS A 545 7.40 2.43 -33.23
C LYS A 545 8.58 1.54 -32.82
N ASN A 546 9.06 1.64 -31.58
CA ASN A 546 10.23 0.88 -31.10
C ASN A 546 9.84 -0.46 -30.43
N PHE A 547 9.51 -1.45 -31.24
CA PHE A 547 9.09 -2.77 -30.76
C PHE A 547 10.22 -3.52 -30.04
N GLU A 548 11.48 -3.30 -30.45
CA GLU A 548 12.66 -3.91 -29.82
C GLU A 548 12.83 -3.49 -28.35
N GLU A 549 12.40 -2.28 -27.99
CA GLU A 549 12.37 -1.86 -26.58
C GLU A 549 11.32 -2.68 -25.81
N MET A 550 10.10 -2.77 -26.34
CA MET A 550 9.02 -3.54 -25.71
C MET A 550 9.41 -5.00 -25.47
N TYR A 551 10.15 -5.62 -26.40
CA TYR A 551 10.61 -7.02 -26.26
C TYR A 551 11.53 -7.25 -25.05
N LYS A 552 12.11 -6.19 -24.46
CA LYS A 552 12.86 -6.29 -23.20
C LYS A 552 11.97 -6.58 -21.99
N TYR A 553 10.67 -6.32 -22.09
CA TYR A 553 9.68 -6.56 -21.03
C TYR A 553 8.78 -7.75 -21.33
N ILE A 554 8.43 -7.93 -22.61
CA ILE A 554 7.53 -8.98 -23.08
C ILE A 554 8.26 -9.82 -24.14
N PRO A 555 8.66 -11.07 -23.82
CA PRO A 555 9.40 -11.90 -24.75
C PRO A 555 8.67 -12.12 -26.07
N LYS A 556 9.43 -12.06 -27.17
CA LYS A 556 8.87 -12.10 -28.52
C LYS A 556 8.21 -13.45 -28.83
N GLU A 557 8.72 -14.54 -28.27
CA GLU A 557 8.33 -15.92 -28.55
C GLU A 557 6.92 -16.28 -28.05
N ILE A 558 6.33 -15.45 -27.19
CA ILE A 558 4.94 -15.62 -26.72
C ILE A 558 3.94 -14.77 -27.50
N LEU A 559 4.41 -13.80 -28.28
CA LEU A 559 3.56 -12.91 -29.06
C LEU A 559 3.01 -13.60 -30.32
N PRO A 560 1.89 -13.12 -30.87
CA PRO A 560 1.38 -13.64 -32.13
C PRO A 560 2.33 -13.38 -33.31
N SER A 561 2.16 -14.15 -34.38
CA SER A 561 2.95 -14.02 -35.62
C SER A 561 2.92 -12.62 -36.22
N GLU A 562 1.82 -11.89 -36.05
CA GLU A 562 1.59 -10.52 -36.49
C GLU A 562 2.44 -9.50 -35.71
N TYR A 563 2.95 -9.90 -34.54
CA TYR A 563 3.95 -9.17 -33.74
C TYR A 563 5.34 -9.80 -33.86
N GLY A 564 5.54 -10.69 -34.83
CA GLY A 564 6.81 -11.37 -35.11
C GLY A 564 7.16 -12.50 -34.16
N GLY A 565 6.22 -12.97 -33.33
CA GLY A 565 6.43 -14.06 -32.38
C GLY A 565 5.95 -15.43 -32.88
N ASP A 566 6.13 -16.44 -32.03
CA ASP A 566 5.77 -17.84 -32.28
C ASP A 566 4.60 -18.31 -31.40
N GLY A 567 3.78 -17.38 -30.91
CA GLY A 567 2.63 -17.62 -30.03
C GLY A 567 1.34 -18.06 -30.74
N GLY A 568 1.42 -18.38 -32.04
CA GLY A 568 0.28 -18.60 -32.92
C GLY A 568 -0.16 -17.32 -33.64
N THR A 569 -1.19 -17.42 -34.47
CA THR A 569 -1.84 -16.27 -35.11
C THR A 569 -2.88 -15.66 -34.18
N ILE A 570 -3.23 -14.40 -34.40
CA ILE A 570 -4.35 -13.77 -33.70
C ILE A 570 -5.63 -14.58 -33.86
N LYS A 571 -5.89 -15.11 -35.06
CA LYS A 571 -7.06 -15.93 -35.34
C LYS A 571 -7.10 -17.20 -34.48
N GLU A 572 -5.99 -17.93 -34.38
CA GLU A 572 -5.90 -19.12 -33.54
C GLU A 572 -6.14 -18.80 -32.06
N ILE A 573 -5.66 -17.65 -31.59
CA ILE A 573 -5.91 -17.19 -30.21
C ILE A 573 -7.39 -16.82 -30.00
N THR A 574 -8.01 -16.14 -30.96
CA THR A 574 -9.45 -15.85 -30.95
C THR A 574 -10.27 -17.15 -30.91
N ASP A 575 -9.96 -18.12 -31.76
CA ASP A 575 -10.63 -19.42 -31.81
C ASP A 575 -10.43 -20.21 -30.50
N TYR A 576 -9.25 -20.12 -29.88
CA TYR A 576 -8.97 -20.67 -28.55
C TYR A 576 -9.91 -20.08 -27.49
N TRP A 577 -10.10 -18.75 -27.47
CA TRP A 577 -10.97 -18.09 -26.50
C TRP A 577 -12.45 -18.38 -26.72
N LYS A 578 -12.90 -18.51 -27.97
CA LYS A 578 -14.26 -18.98 -28.28
C LYS A 578 -14.52 -20.36 -27.68
N LYS A 579 -13.61 -21.30 -27.91
CA LYS A 579 -13.71 -22.64 -27.34
C LYS A 579 -13.68 -22.61 -25.80
N LYS A 580 -12.82 -21.78 -25.20
CA LYS A 580 -12.78 -21.61 -23.74
C LYS A 580 -14.09 -21.06 -23.17
N VAL A 581 -14.73 -20.13 -23.86
CA VAL A 581 -16.03 -19.59 -23.46
C VAL A 581 -17.13 -20.64 -23.57
N GLU A 582 -17.11 -21.47 -24.61
CA GLU A 582 -18.01 -22.63 -24.75
C GLU A 582 -17.80 -23.64 -23.60
N GLU A 583 -16.55 -23.99 -23.27
CA GLU A 583 -16.19 -24.87 -22.15
C GLU A 583 -16.71 -24.35 -20.80
N TYR A 584 -16.78 -23.02 -20.63
CA TYR A 584 -17.23 -22.36 -19.41
C TYR A 584 -18.69 -21.86 -19.49
N SER A 585 -19.47 -22.28 -20.49
CA SER A 585 -20.83 -21.78 -20.72
C SER A 585 -21.74 -21.93 -19.49
N ASP A 586 -21.76 -23.10 -18.84
CA ASP A 586 -22.55 -23.34 -17.63
C ASP A 586 -22.09 -22.47 -16.44
N PHE A 587 -20.78 -22.28 -16.31
CA PHE A 587 -20.20 -21.40 -15.28
C PHE A 587 -20.63 -19.95 -15.49
N LEU A 588 -20.60 -19.47 -16.74
CA LEU A 588 -20.99 -18.12 -17.12
C LEU A 588 -22.50 -17.90 -16.96
N GLU A 589 -23.33 -18.90 -17.31
CA GLU A 589 -24.77 -18.82 -17.10
C GLU A 589 -25.11 -18.74 -15.60
N ALA A 590 -24.42 -19.54 -14.77
CA ALA A 590 -24.55 -19.47 -13.33
C ALA A 590 -24.07 -18.13 -12.75
N ASP A 591 -23.20 -17.36 -13.43
CA ASP A 591 -22.68 -16.09 -12.91
C ASP A 591 -23.75 -14.98 -12.84
N TYR A 592 -24.77 -15.03 -13.71
CA TYR A 592 -25.84 -14.02 -13.75
C TYR A 592 -26.66 -13.94 -12.46
N GLN A 593 -26.62 -14.98 -11.63
CA GLN A 593 -27.32 -14.98 -10.35
C GLN A 593 -26.63 -14.12 -9.28
N TYR A 594 -25.36 -13.75 -9.48
CA TYR A 594 -24.54 -13.02 -8.51
C TYR A 594 -24.53 -11.51 -8.78
N GLY A 595 -24.55 -10.73 -7.70
CA GLY A 595 -24.65 -9.27 -7.76
C GLY A 595 -24.94 -8.65 -6.40
N THR A 596 -25.31 -7.37 -6.39
CA THR A 596 -25.80 -6.70 -5.19
C THR A 596 -27.26 -6.29 -5.29
N ASP A 597 -27.94 -6.26 -4.14
CA ASP A 597 -29.23 -5.61 -3.93
C ASP A 597 -29.00 -4.43 -2.98
N GLU A 598 -28.77 -3.25 -3.56
CA GLU A 598 -28.41 -2.04 -2.81
C GLU A 598 -29.50 -1.59 -1.82
N THR A 599 -30.76 -2.03 -1.98
CA THR A 599 -31.84 -1.75 -1.02
C THR A 599 -31.66 -2.46 0.32
N LYS A 600 -30.88 -3.55 0.34
CA LYS A 600 -30.57 -4.34 1.53
C LYS A 600 -29.24 -3.96 2.18
N ARG A 601 -28.49 -3.01 1.60
CA ARG A 601 -27.15 -2.64 2.08
C ARG A 601 -27.28 -1.93 3.42
N ARG A 602 -26.49 -2.39 4.40
CA ARG A 602 -26.36 -1.69 5.69
C ARG A 602 -25.51 -0.44 5.47
N GLY A 603 -26.09 0.74 5.68
CA GLY A 603 -25.43 2.03 5.43
C GLY A 603 -25.84 2.66 4.10
N LYS A 604 -25.02 3.55 3.57
CA LYS A 604 -25.32 4.25 2.30
C LYS A 604 -25.22 3.26 1.12
N PRO A 605 -26.22 3.21 0.22
CA PRO A 605 -26.12 2.50 -1.05
C PRO A 605 -24.88 2.93 -1.83
N LYS A 606 -24.24 2.01 -2.56
CA LYS A 606 -23.18 2.38 -3.50
C LYS A 606 -23.80 2.72 -4.84
N THR A 607 -23.97 4.01 -5.11
CA THR A 607 -24.53 4.49 -6.39
C THR A 607 -23.44 4.75 -7.43
N ALA A 608 -23.84 4.87 -8.70
CA ALA A 608 -22.93 5.32 -9.76
C ALA A 608 -22.31 6.69 -9.45
N VAL A 609 -23.09 7.59 -8.83
CA VAL A 609 -22.61 8.90 -8.38
C VAL A 609 -21.56 8.77 -7.29
N ASP A 610 -21.75 7.87 -6.32
CA ASP A 610 -20.78 7.64 -5.25
C ASP A 610 -19.47 7.03 -5.76
N MET A 611 -19.54 6.15 -6.77
CA MET A 611 -18.37 5.47 -7.33
C MET A 611 -17.60 6.33 -8.35
N PHE A 612 -18.32 7.12 -9.14
CA PHE A 612 -17.76 7.77 -10.34
C PHE A 612 -17.89 9.29 -10.35
N GLY A 613 -18.72 9.88 -9.48
CA GLY A 613 -19.04 11.31 -9.45
C GLY A 613 -20.30 11.68 -10.22
N LEU A 614 -20.71 12.96 -10.19
CA LEU A 614 -21.86 13.48 -10.92
C LEU A 614 -21.56 13.61 -12.43
N GLU A 615 -22.54 13.29 -13.28
CA GLU A 615 -22.52 13.72 -14.69
C GLU A 615 -22.64 15.25 -14.74
N GLY A 616 -21.57 15.92 -15.22
CA GLY A 616 -21.62 17.35 -15.54
C GLY A 616 -20.98 18.29 -14.51
N SER A 617 -19.65 18.28 -14.40
CA SER A 617 -18.91 19.46 -13.90
C SER A 617 -17.52 19.64 -14.53
N PHE A 618 -17.27 19.09 -15.72
CA PHE A 618 -16.13 19.49 -16.52
C PHE A 618 -16.63 20.57 -17.48
N ARG A 619 -16.34 21.83 -17.14
CA ARG A 619 -16.52 22.96 -18.07
C ARG A 619 -15.82 22.58 -19.39
N GLN A 620 -16.50 22.80 -20.51
CA GLN A 620 -15.90 22.73 -21.84
C GLN A 620 -14.51 23.37 -21.81
N LEU A 621 -13.48 22.59 -22.08
CA LEU A 621 -12.20 23.14 -22.49
C LEU A 621 -12.44 23.71 -23.88
N ASN A 622 -12.60 25.04 -23.96
CA ASN A 622 -12.49 25.72 -25.24
C ASN A 622 -11.03 25.57 -25.68
N PHE A 623 -10.85 24.92 -26.83
CA PHE A 623 -9.57 24.86 -27.52
C PHE A 623 -9.51 26.08 -28.43
N ASP A 624 -8.54 26.96 -28.18
CA ASP A 624 -8.07 27.95 -29.17
C ASP A 624 -6.98 27.31 -30.05
#